data_AF-A0AAE2PW77-F1
#
_entry.id   AF-A0AAE2PW77-F1
#
_cell.length_a   1.000
_cell.length_b   1.000
_cell.length_c   1.000
_cell.angle_alpha   90.00
_cell.angle_beta   90.00
_cell.angle_gamma   90.00
#
_symmetry.space_group_name_H-M   'P 1'
#
loop_
_entity.id
_entity.type
_entity.pdbx_description
1 polymer ?
#
loop_
_entity_poly.entity_id
_entity_poly.type
_entity_poly.pdbx_seq_one_letter_code
_entity_poly.pdbx_strand_id
1 'polypeptide(L)'
;MELDLKAFKQFYDPEHAASGKKIRPLLEQYLYDWLKQEVHINGSWCLESFVAHTDKVLEDVAQSESKLHKVLTTSRNPERAARFFMTQCAGDFLSEASAMARNVLGNCGVYTSELFKILIDEYGYGVDKKKHSTIFEDMLKDMGMSHHVHHYWQFYTAGSLSLTNYFHYVSANHGELFRYIGAMYYTEATLALTTKHQSSAIKAIFGDSVSTDYFDEHSHIDVHHGRMALQRLILPMIKQFGSKIIPDLVRGFEEFRLLQDIADEELYAHIKWHDELDEHRALAAAQQGTKPVDLRITETEHELSVPHTHPNDELFWVETGELDFVASPDLSVRLKAGEGVVIPKGMLHGTRVVSPSCTYTVTAL
;
A
#
# COMPACT_ATOMS: atom_id res chain seq x y z
N MET A 1 -1.28 21.66 13.56
CA MET A 1 0.19 21.55 13.42
C MET A 1 0.72 22.91 13.00
N GLU A 2 1.74 23.45 13.68
CA GLU A 2 2.39 24.70 13.26
C GLU A 2 3.29 24.42 12.04
N LEU A 3 3.32 25.34 11.07
CA LEU A 3 4.13 25.18 9.87
C LEU A 3 5.62 25.37 10.19
N ASP A 4 6.43 24.32 10.05
CA ASP A 4 7.88 24.46 9.98
C ASP A 4 8.28 24.95 8.59
N LEU A 5 8.37 26.28 8.45
CA LEU A 5 8.72 26.92 7.18
C LEU A 5 10.13 26.56 6.69
N LYS A 6 11.05 26.23 7.61
CA LYS A 6 12.42 25.84 7.24
C LYS A 6 12.41 24.45 6.62
N ALA A 7 11.79 23.47 7.28
CA ALA A 7 11.66 22.12 6.74
C ALA A 7 10.89 22.11 5.42
N PHE A 8 9.81 22.89 5.32
CA PHE A 8 9.04 23.06 4.07
C PHE A 8 9.95 23.54 2.93
N LYS A 9 10.70 24.63 3.13
CA LYS A 9 11.59 25.17 2.10
C LYS A 9 12.73 24.23 1.72
N GLN A 10 13.24 23.46 2.68
CA GLN A 10 14.28 22.46 2.43
C GLN A 10 13.78 21.30 1.56
N PHE A 11 12.55 20.82 1.81
CA PHE A 11 11.96 19.76 1.00
C PHE A 11 11.63 20.21 -0.42
N TYR A 12 11.12 21.43 -0.60
CA TYR A 12 10.81 22.02 -1.91
C TYR A 12 12.00 22.77 -2.56
N ASP A 13 13.21 22.51 -2.08
CA ASP A 13 14.42 23.11 -2.63
C ASP A 13 14.73 22.56 -4.04
N PRO A 14 15.08 23.41 -5.03
CA PRO A 14 15.39 22.96 -6.39
C PRO A 14 16.55 21.98 -6.49
N GLU A 15 17.60 22.10 -5.67
CA GLU A 15 18.74 21.19 -5.67
C GLU A 15 18.36 19.83 -5.08
N HIS A 16 17.54 19.84 -4.02
CA HIS A 16 16.96 18.63 -3.46
C HIS A 16 16.10 17.89 -4.51
N ALA A 17 15.20 18.61 -5.18
CA ALA A 17 14.36 18.03 -6.24
C ALA A 17 15.19 17.52 -7.43
N ALA A 18 16.23 18.23 -7.84
CA ALA A 18 17.13 17.80 -8.92
C ALA A 18 17.91 16.52 -8.55
N SER A 19 18.35 16.41 -7.29
CA SER A 19 19.06 15.23 -6.79
C SER A 19 18.19 13.98 -6.86
N GLY A 20 16.92 14.07 -6.43
CA GLY A 20 15.95 12.98 -6.56
C GLY A 20 15.70 12.59 -8.03
N LYS A 21 15.49 13.57 -8.92
CA LYS A 21 15.29 13.30 -10.36
C LYS A 21 16.49 12.62 -11.01
N LYS A 22 17.71 12.91 -10.58
CA LYS A 22 18.94 12.31 -11.12
C LYS A 22 19.01 10.80 -10.88
N ILE A 23 18.57 10.34 -9.72
CA ILE A 23 18.62 8.91 -9.35
C ILE A 23 17.34 8.14 -9.71
N ARG A 24 16.24 8.86 -10.00
CA ARG A 24 14.92 8.26 -10.27
C ARG A 24 14.94 7.14 -11.31
N PRO A 25 15.59 7.25 -12.49
CA PRO A 25 15.58 6.17 -13.47
C PRO A 25 16.19 4.86 -12.96
N LEU A 26 17.24 4.95 -12.12
CA LEU A 26 17.88 3.77 -11.52
C LEU A 26 16.95 3.12 -10.48
N LEU A 27 16.24 3.93 -9.68
CA LEU A 27 15.29 3.44 -8.70
C LEU A 27 14.07 2.81 -9.36
N GLU A 28 13.51 3.42 -10.41
CA GLU A 28 12.39 2.87 -11.18
C GLU A 28 12.75 1.53 -11.82
N GLN A 29 13.96 1.43 -12.39
CA GLN A 29 14.49 0.17 -12.90
C GLN A 29 14.60 -0.89 -11.79
N TYR A 30 15.19 -0.53 -10.65
CA TYR A 30 15.32 -1.46 -9.53
C TYR A 30 13.96 -1.96 -9.01
N LEU A 31 12.97 -1.06 -8.92
CA LEU A 31 11.65 -1.37 -8.38
C LEU A 31 10.76 -2.17 -9.34
N TYR A 32 10.88 -1.98 -10.66
CA TYR A 32 9.87 -2.49 -11.60
C TYR A 32 10.42 -3.31 -12.78
N ASP A 33 11.73 -3.42 -13.01
CA ASP A 33 12.23 -4.23 -14.14
C ASP A 33 11.88 -5.72 -14.01
N TRP A 34 11.73 -6.23 -12.79
CA TRP A 34 11.32 -7.62 -12.55
C TRP A 34 9.92 -7.91 -13.12
N LEU A 35 9.02 -6.91 -13.21
CA LEU A 35 7.69 -7.08 -13.82
C LEU A 35 7.79 -7.47 -15.31
N LYS A 36 8.88 -7.14 -16.01
CA LYS A 36 9.11 -7.61 -17.41
C LYS A 36 9.30 -9.12 -17.49
N GLN A 37 9.74 -9.75 -16.40
CA GLN A 37 9.98 -11.19 -16.33
C GLN A 37 8.74 -11.93 -15.83
N GLU A 38 7.88 -11.29 -15.04
CA GLU A 38 6.67 -11.91 -14.48
C GLU A 38 5.41 -11.69 -15.34
N VAL A 39 5.29 -10.52 -15.98
CA VAL A 39 4.12 -10.17 -16.80
C VAL A 39 4.40 -10.40 -18.28
N HIS A 40 3.85 -11.49 -18.81
CA HIS A 40 4.04 -11.89 -20.20
C HIS A 40 2.87 -11.52 -21.10
N ILE A 41 3.09 -10.54 -21.98
CA ILE A 41 2.10 -10.13 -22.99
C ILE A 41 2.29 -10.97 -24.26
N ASN A 42 1.79 -12.21 -24.20
CA ASN A 42 1.90 -13.16 -25.29
C ASN A 42 0.73 -13.04 -26.28
N GLY A 43 1.00 -13.36 -27.55
CA GLY A 43 -0.02 -13.43 -28.60
C GLY A 43 -0.35 -12.10 -29.30
N SER A 44 -1.20 -12.19 -30.31
CA SER A 44 -1.70 -11.02 -31.04
C SER A 44 -2.93 -10.46 -30.34
N TRP A 45 -2.81 -9.24 -29.82
CA TRP A 45 -3.90 -8.55 -29.15
C TRP A 45 -4.76 -7.75 -30.14
N CYS A 46 -6.08 -7.95 -30.04
CA CYS A 46 -7.08 -7.12 -30.67
C CYS A 46 -8.05 -6.58 -29.61
N LEU A 47 -8.99 -5.73 -30.04
CA LEU A 47 -9.99 -5.18 -29.13
C LEU A 47 -10.83 -6.30 -28.47
N GLU A 48 -11.24 -7.29 -29.26
CA GLU A 48 -12.08 -8.39 -28.77
C GLU A 48 -11.34 -9.22 -27.72
N SER A 49 -10.06 -9.53 -27.95
CA SER A 49 -9.26 -10.29 -26.99
C SER A 49 -8.95 -9.48 -25.73
N PHE A 50 -8.75 -8.16 -25.84
CA PHE A 50 -8.59 -7.26 -24.69
C PHE A 50 -9.83 -7.27 -23.80
N VAL A 51 -11.01 -7.03 -24.37
CA VAL A 51 -12.27 -7.00 -23.62
C VAL A 51 -12.54 -8.36 -22.98
N ALA A 52 -12.41 -9.46 -23.74
CA ALA A 52 -12.64 -10.81 -23.22
C ALA A 52 -11.71 -11.15 -22.05
N HIS A 53 -10.44 -10.75 -22.14
CA HIS A 53 -9.47 -10.93 -21.06
C HIS A 53 -9.87 -10.16 -19.80
N THR A 54 -10.16 -8.86 -19.93
CA THR A 54 -10.49 -8.04 -18.77
C THR A 54 -11.83 -8.42 -18.15
N ASP A 55 -12.83 -8.76 -18.96
CA ASP A 55 -14.14 -9.24 -18.47
C ASP A 55 -13.97 -10.52 -17.64
N LYS A 56 -13.16 -11.46 -18.13
CA LYS A 56 -12.88 -12.71 -17.39
C LYS A 56 -12.25 -12.43 -16.02
N VAL A 57 -11.25 -11.55 -15.96
CA VAL A 57 -10.60 -11.18 -14.69
C VAL A 57 -11.60 -10.51 -13.74
N LEU A 58 -12.43 -9.60 -14.24
CA LEU A 58 -13.42 -8.88 -13.43
C LEU A 58 -14.54 -9.80 -12.93
N GLU A 59 -14.98 -10.76 -13.74
CA GLU A 59 -15.91 -11.81 -13.33
C GLU A 59 -15.33 -12.68 -12.21
N ASP A 60 -14.05 -13.07 -12.32
CA ASP A 60 -13.36 -13.85 -11.29
C ASP A 60 -13.25 -13.08 -9.97
N VAL A 61 -12.94 -11.78 -10.03
CA VAL A 61 -12.94 -10.90 -8.84
C VAL A 61 -14.35 -10.80 -8.23
N ALA A 62 -15.39 -10.64 -9.05
CA ALA A 62 -16.76 -10.50 -8.57
C ALA A 62 -17.32 -11.79 -7.92
N GLN A 63 -16.83 -12.96 -8.33
CA GLN A 63 -17.25 -14.25 -7.79
C GLN A 63 -16.40 -14.71 -6.58
N SER A 64 -15.25 -14.09 -6.37
CA SER A 64 -14.33 -14.46 -5.29
C SER A 64 -14.77 -13.92 -3.94
N GLU A 65 -14.59 -14.73 -2.88
CA GLU A 65 -14.74 -14.24 -1.51
C GLU A 65 -13.65 -13.22 -1.16
N SER A 66 -14.00 -12.17 -0.42
CA SER A 66 -13.01 -11.20 0.04
C SER A 66 -12.12 -11.80 1.14
N LYS A 67 -10.87 -12.12 0.77
CA LYS A 67 -9.84 -12.53 1.71
C LYS A 67 -9.57 -11.44 2.75
N LEU A 68 -9.53 -10.18 2.36
CA LEU A 68 -9.40 -9.04 3.27
C LEU A 68 -10.49 -9.04 4.34
N HIS A 69 -11.77 -9.13 3.94
CA HIS A 69 -12.89 -9.18 4.89
C HIS A 69 -12.70 -10.30 5.91
N LYS A 70 -12.36 -11.51 5.44
CA LYS A 70 -12.10 -12.66 6.31
C LYS A 70 -10.93 -12.42 7.25
N VAL A 71 -9.78 -11.95 6.75
CA VAL A 71 -8.57 -11.73 7.55
C VAL A 71 -8.83 -10.69 8.64
N LEU A 72 -9.47 -9.56 8.31
CA LEU A 72 -9.77 -8.52 9.29
C LEU A 72 -10.76 -9.00 10.36
N THR A 73 -11.86 -9.63 9.96
CA THR A 73 -12.93 -10.03 10.90
C THR A 73 -12.59 -11.25 11.75
N THR A 74 -11.66 -12.10 11.31
CA THR A 74 -11.23 -13.31 12.05
C THR A 74 -9.90 -13.15 12.77
N SER A 75 -9.26 -11.98 12.67
CA SER A 75 -8.09 -11.65 13.48
C SER A 75 -8.38 -11.78 14.97
N ARG A 76 -7.37 -12.13 15.77
CA ARG A 76 -7.45 -12.14 17.24
C ARG A 76 -7.70 -10.74 17.80
N ASN A 77 -7.33 -9.69 17.07
CA ASN A 77 -7.68 -8.31 17.36
C ASN A 77 -8.15 -7.58 16.09
N PRO A 78 -9.45 -7.70 15.74
CA PRO A 78 -9.99 -7.15 14.49
C PRO A 78 -9.81 -5.64 14.34
N GLU A 79 -9.97 -4.87 15.43
CA GLU A 79 -9.77 -3.42 15.37
C GLU A 79 -8.32 -3.06 15.03
N ARG A 80 -7.34 -3.72 15.66
CA ARG A 80 -5.92 -3.50 15.36
C ARG A 80 -5.58 -3.91 13.93
N ALA A 81 -6.11 -5.03 13.45
CA ALA A 81 -5.93 -5.46 12.06
C ALA A 81 -6.50 -4.42 11.08
N ALA A 82 -7.70 -3.90 11.36
CA ALA A 82 -8.32 -2.85 10.55
C ALA A 82 -7.54 -1.53 10.58
N ARG A 83 -7.04 -1.10 11.74
CA ARG A 83 -6.16 0.09 11.85
C ARG A 83 -4.85 -0.12 11.09
N PHE A 84 -4.25 -1.31 11.12
CA PHE A 84 -3.04 -1.61 10.34
C PHE A 84 -3.32 -1.60 8.82
N PHE A 85 -4.48 -2.10 8.38
CA PHE A 85 -4.92 -1.96 7.00
C PHE A 85 -5.09 -0.49 6.60
N MET A 86 -5.75 0.33 7.43
CA MET A 86 -5.89 1.78 7.18
C MET A 86 -4.54 2.50 7.15
N THR A 87 -3.57 2.06 7.96
CA THR A 87 -2.19 2.56 7.86
C THR A 87 -1.63 2.35 6.46
N GLN A 88 -1.84 1.19 5.83
CA GLN A 88 -1.35 0.94 4.48
C GLN A 88 -2.06 1.82 3.43
N CYS A 89 -3.37 2.01 3.58
CA CYS A 89 -4.17 2.89 2.70
C CYS A 89 -3.77 4.37 2.80
N ALA A 90 -3.32 4.83 3.97
CA ALA A 90 -3.01 6.24 4.21
C ALA A 90 -1.87 6.79 3.34
N GLY A 91 -1.02 5.92 2.78
CA GLY A 91 0.02 6.32 1.82
C GLY A 91 -0.54 6.89 0.51
N ASP A 92 -1.72 6.41 0.09
CA ASP A 92 -2.38 6.81 -1.15
C ASP A 92 -3.59 7.72 -0.87
N PHE A 93 -4.56 7.25 -0.07
CA PHE A 93 -5.90 7.86 0.04
C PHE A 93 -5.89 9.27 0.64
N LEU A 94 -4.90 9.61 1.49
CA LEU A 94 -4.73 11.00 1.97
C LEU A 94 -4.25 11.97 0.87
N SER A 95 -3.76 11.43 -0.25
CA SER A 95 -3.27 12.18 -1.42
C SER A 95 -3.95 11.73 -2.73
N GLU A 96 -5.14 11.14 -2.60
CA GLU A 96 -5.86 10.45 -3.68
C GLU A 96 -5.93 11.24 -4.99
N ALA A 97 -5.82 10.49 -6.09
CA ALA A 97 -5.79 10.98 -7.47
C ALA A 97 -4.64 11.95 -7.81
N SER A 98 -3.66 12.17 -6.92
CA SER A 98 -2.48 13.00 -7.23
C SER A 98 -1.60 12.43 -8.34
N ALA A 99 -1.52 11.10 -8.47
CA ALA A 99 -0.83 10.47 -9.60
C ALA A 99 -1.61 10.67 -10.91
N MET A 100 -2.94 10.47 -10.88
CA MET A 100 -3.85 10.69 -12.01
C MET A 100 -3.75 12.12 -12.56
N ALA A 101 -3.65 13.11 -11.69
CA ALA A 101 -3.53 14.52 -12.05
C ALA A 101 -2.35 14.82 -12.99
N ARG A 102 -1.31 13.97 -13.05
CA ARG A 102 -0.18 14.14 -13.98
C ARG A 102 -0.56 13.87 -15.43
N ASN A 103 -1.53 12.99 -15.67
CA ASN A 103 -1.93 12.56 -17.01
C ASN A 103 -3.02 13.46 -17.65
N VAL A 104 -3.57 14.41 -16.90
CA VAL A 104 -4.50 15.43 -17.44
C VAL A 104 -3.79 16.69 -17.92
N LEU A 105 -2.47 16.77 -17.77
CA LEU A 105 -1.65 17.89 -18.23
C LEU A 105 -1.37 17.77 -19.74
N GLY A 106 -1.46 18.90 -20.46
CA GLY A 106 -1.14 18.98 -21.88
C GLY A 106 -2.38 19.11 -22.78
N ASN A 107 -2.22 18.79 -24.06
CA ASN A 107 -3.26 18.95 -25.07
C ASN A 107 -3.34 17.70 -25.96
N CYS A 108 -4.05 16.68 -25.49
CA CYS A 108 -4.07 15.38 -26.15
C CYS A 108 -5.45 14.91 -26.63
N GLY A 109 -6.46 15.78 -26.54
CA GLY A 109 -7.78 15.57 -27.15
C GLY A 109 -8.82 15.01 -26.18
N VAL A 110 -9.80 14.27 -26.73
CA VAL A 110 -11.02 13.87 -26.01
C VAL A 110 -10.72 13.00 -24.79
N TYR A 111 -9.75 12.09 -24.89
CA TYR A 111 -9.40 11.20 -23.78
C TYR A 111 -8.92 11.97 -22.55
N THR A 112 -8.19 13.08 -22.73
CA THR A 112 -7.77 13.94 -21.62
C THR A 112 -8.97 14.53 -20.88
N SER A 113 -10.03 14.88 -21.60
CA SER A 113 -11.27 15.39 -20.99
C SER A 113 -12.04 14.29 -20.26
N GLU A 114 -12.06 13.06 -20.77
CA GLU A 114 -12.70 11.94 -20.06
C GLU A 114 -11.92 11.57 -18.79
N LEU A 115 -10.59 11.55 -18.84
CA LEU A 115 -9.75 11.34 -17.65
C LEU A 115 -9.93 12.48 -16.62
N PHE A 116 -10.09 13.72 -17.09
CA PHE A 116 -10.33 14.86 -16.21
C PHE A 116 -11.69 14.78 -15.49
N LYS A 117 -12.71 14.15 -16.08
CA LYS A 117 -13.99 13.93 -15.39
C LYS A 117 -13.84 12.98 -14.21
N ILE A 118 -13.06 11.91 -14.36
CA ILE A 118 -12.74 10.99 -13.26
C ILE A 118 -12.02 11.78 -12.17
N LEU A 119 -10.97 12.54 -12.52
CA LEU A 119 -10.24 13.38 -11.56
C LEU A 119 -11.13 14.39 -10.81
N ILE A 120 -12.11 15.01 -11.48
CA ILE A 120 -13.06 15.94 -10.85
C ILE A 120 -13.87 15.24 -9.76
N ASP A 121 -14.26 13.98 -10.00
CA ASP A 121 -15.04 13.19 -9.06
C ASP A 121 -14.22 12.88 -7.81
N GLU A 122 -12.98 12.40 -7.98
CA GLU A 122 -12.02 12.15 -6.88
C GLU A 122 -11.75 13.40 -6.02
N TYR A 123 -11.81 14.57 -6.64
CA TYR A 123 -11.65 15.87 -5.98
C TYR A 123 -12.96 16.42 -5.40
N GLY A 124 -14.03 15.62 -5.33
CA GLY A 124 -15.31 15.98 -4.75
C GLY A 124 -15.99 17.15 -5.48
N TYR A 125 -15.83 17.24 -6.80
CA TYR A 125 -16.24 18.40 -7.60
C TYR A 125 -15.64 19.74 -7.11
N GLY A 126 -14.48 19.70 -6.46
CA GLY A 126 -13.82 20.88 -5.88
C GLY A 126 -14.45 21.36 -4.56
N VAL A 127 -15.34 20.56 -3.96
CA VAL A 127 -15.89 20.81 -2.63
C VAL A 127 -15.09 20.00 -1.62
N ASP A 128 -14.32 20.68 -0.76
CA ASP A 128 -13.43 20.05 0.23
C ASP A 128 -14.10 18.92 1.04
N LYS A 129 -15.31 19.15 1.55
CA LYS A 129 -16.08 18.16 2.31
C LYS A 129 -16.57 16.94 1.52
N LYS A 130 -16.46 16.98 0.20
CA LYS A 130 -16.76 15.85 -0.69
C LYS A 130 -15.50 15.26 -1.31
N LYS A 131 -14.33 15.89 -1.12
CA LYS A 131 -13.07 15.35 -1.62
C LYS A 131 -12.83 14.01 -0.92
N HIS A 132 -12.56 12.97 -1.68
CA HIS A 132 -12.46 11.62 -1.14
C HIS A 132 -11.38 11.51 -0.05
N SER A 133 -10.23 12.18 -0.21
CA SER A 133 -9.23 12.28 0.86
C SER A 133 -9.76 12.88 2.16
N THR A 134 -10.65 13.89 2.11
CA THR A 134 -11.25 14.51 3.29
C THR A 134 -12.26 13.58 3.96
N ILE A 135 -12.99 12.79 3.17
CA ILE A 135 -13.88 11.73 3.69
C ILE A 135 -13.02 10.64 4.38
N PHE A 136 -11.89 10.26 3.79
CA PHE A 136 -10.94 9.32 4.40
C PHE A 136 -10.31 9.88 5.68
N GLU A 137 -9.98 11.18 5.74
CA GLU A 137 -9.51 11.82 6.97
C GLU A 137 -10.55 11.71 8.10
N ASP A 138 -11.83 11.92 7.79
CA ASP A 138 -12.91 11.83 8.77
C ASP A 138 -13.08 10.38 9.27
N MET A 139 -12.97 9.39 8.37
CA MET A 139 -12.92 7.97 8.74
C MET A 139 -11.75 7.62 9.67
N LEU A 140 -10.54 8.10 9.38
CA LEU A 140 -9.38 7.90 10.26
C LEU A 140 -9.60 8.52 11.65
N LYS A 141 -10.21 9.71 11.73
CA LYS A 141 -10.54 10.35 13.01
C LYS A 141 -11.50 9.51 13.84
N ASP A 142 -12.55 8.96 13.22
CA ASP A 142 -13.50 8.07 13.89
C ASP A 142 -12.80 6.80 14.43
N MET A 143 -11.81 6.28 13.71
CA MET A 143 -10.99 5.14 14.14
C MET A 143 -9.95 5.48 15.23
N GLY A 144 -9.86 6.76 15.64
CA GLY A 144 -8.85 7.25 16.58
C GLY A 144 -7.44 7.36 15.97
N MET A 145 -7.34 7.38 14.64
CA MET A 145 -6.10 7.43 13.88
C MET A 145 -5.71 8.87 13.50
N SER A 146 -4.42 9.09 13.28
CA SER A 146 -3.91 10.33 12.73
C SER A 146 -4.23 10.41 11.24
N HIS A 147 -4.74 11.56 10.80
CA HIS A 147 -5.07 11.84 9.40
C HIS A 147 -3.99 12.71 8.71
N HIS A 148 -2.83 12.88 9.35
CA HIS A 148 -1.75 13.71 8.81
C HIS A 148 -0.74 12.89 8.00
N VAL A 149 -0.47 13.34 6.78
CA VAL A 149 0.58 12.79 5.90
C VAL A 149 1.97 13.20 6.42
N HIS A 150 2.96 12.32 6.65
CA HIS A 150 2.95 10.84 6.69
C HIS A 150 3.20 10.35 8.14
N HIS A 151 2.22 10.53 9.04
CA HIS A 151 2.32 10.11 10.44
C HIS A 151 2.77 8.65 10.60
N TYR A 152 2.35 7.79 9.66
CA TYR A 152 2.65 6.36 9.66
C TYR A 152 3.82 5.96 8.74
N TRP A 153 4.69 6.89 8.32
CA TRP A 153 5.80 6.62 7.40
C TRP A 153 6.61 5.36 7.74
N GLN A 154 6.92 5.17 9.02
CA GLN A 154 7.69 4.04 9.53
C GLN A 154 6.95 2.68 9.46
N PHE A 155 5.66 2.68 9.14
CA PHE A 155 4.79 1.50 9.19
C PHE A 155 4.13 1.18 7.86
N TYR A 156 4.47 1.91 6.80
CA TYR A 156 4.09 1.52 5.44
C TYR A 156 4.93 0.32 5.01
N THR A 157 4.27 -0.74 4.56
CA THR A 157 4.96 -1.91 4.03
C THR A 157 5.54 -1.65 2.64
N ALA A 158 6.48 -2.48 2.21
CA ALA A 158 7.11 -2.34 0.90
C ALA A 158 6.09 -2.49 -0.24
N GLY A 159 5.15 -3.43 -0.12
CA GLY A 159 4.05 -3.63 -1.07
C GLY A 159 3.14 -2.40 -1.15
N SER A 160 2.72 -1.84 -0.02
CA SER A 160 1.85 -0.65 0.04
C SER A 160 2.51 0.58 -0.61
N LEU A 161 3.80 0.80 -0.33
CA LEU A 161 4.60 1.83 -0.99
C LEU A 161 4.73 1.56 -2.49
N SER A 162 4.91 0.30 -2.89
CA SER A 162 5.05 -0.09 -4.30
C SER A 162 3.78 0.21 -5.11
N LEU A 163 2.58 -0.03 -4.56
CA LEU A 163 1.31 0.31 -5.22
C LEU A 163 1.22 1.81 -5.54
N THR A 164 1.47 2.66 -4.53
CA THR A 164 1.42 4.12 -4.68
C THR A 164 2.51 4.60 -5.65
N ASN A 165 3.73 4.07 -5.50
CA ASN A 165 4.85 4.43 -6.35
C ASN A 165 4.65 3.99 -7.80
N TYR A 166 3.95 2.88 -8.06
CA TYR A 166 3.72 2.39 -9.42
C TYR A 166 2.87 3.38 -10.20
N PHE A 167 1.78 3.89 -9.62
CA PHE A 167 0.98 4.94 -10.25
C PHE A 167 1.77 6.22 -10.49
N HIS A 168 2.62 6.63 -9.55
CA HIS A 168 3.52 7.76 -9.78
C HIS A 168 4.54 7.50 -10.88
N TYR A 169 5.09 6.28 -10.98
CA TYR A 169 6.01 5.86 -12.02
C TYR A 169 5.36 5.94 -13.41
N VAL A 170 4.23 5.26 -13.63
CA VAL A 170 3.58 5.22 -14.96
C VAL A 170 2.96 6.57 -15.35
N SER A 171 2.60 7.42 -14.37
CA SER A 171 2.02 8.74 -14.63
C SER A 171 3.05 9.85 -14.81
N ALA A 172 4.22 9.75 -14.17
CA ALA A 172 5.30 10.73 -14.32
C ALA A 172 6.17 10.47 -15.56
N ASN A 173 6.08 9.28 -16.14
CA ASN A 173 6.76 8.88 -17.37
C ASN A 173 5.72 8.69 -18.48
N HIS A 174 5.37 9.75 -19.22
CA HIS A 174 4.29 9.70 -20.22
C HIS A 174 4.52 8.71 -21.39
N GLY A 175 5.73 8.16 -21.54
CA GLY A 175 5.96 6.99 -22.40
C GLY A 175 5.16 5.75 -21.96
N GLU A 176 4.77 5.70 -20.69
CA GLU A 176 3.99 4.64 -20.05
C GLU A 176 2.48 4.96 -19.96
N LEU A 177 2.00 6.00 -20.66
CA LEU A 177 0.60 6.45 -20.59
C LEU A 177 -0.40 5.31 -20.79
N PHE A 178 -0.18 4.44 -21.77
CA PHE A 178 -1.11 3.34 -22.03
C PHE A 178 -1.07 2.27 -20.93
N ARG A 179 0.07 2.09 -20.24
CA ARG A 179 0.14 1.24 -19.03
C ARG A 179 -0.64 1.88 -17.88
N TYR A 180 -0.50 3.19 -17.68
CA TYR A 180 -1.33 3.90 -16.69
C TYR A 180 -2.83 3.69 -16.95
N ILE A 181 -3.28 3.83 -18.20
CA ILE A 181 -4.70 3.63 -18.56
C ILE A 181 -5.15 2.19 -18.28
N GLY A 182 -4.29 1.21 -18.53
CA GLY A 182 -4.53 -0.20 -18.19
C GLY A 182 -4.68 -0.44 -16.69
N ALA A 183 -3.75 0.08 -15.89
CA ALA A 183 -3.76 -0.03 -14.43
C ALA A 183 -4.97 0.71 -13.81
N MET A 184 -5.27 1.90 -14.31
CA MET A 184 -6.45 2.66 -13.91
C MET A 184 -7.73 1.89 -14.25
N TYR A 185 -7.80 1.25 -15.42
CA TYR A 185 -8.97 0.44 -15.75
C TYR A 185 -9.17 -0.74 -14.79
N TYR A 186 -8.10 -1.45 -14.42
CA TYR A 186 -8.20 -2.52 -13.42
C TYR A 186 -8.73 -1.99 -12.09
N THR A 187 -8.18 -0.87 -11.60
CA THR A 187 -8.62 -0.27 -10.33
C THR A 187 -10.08 0.15 -10.40
N GLU A 188 -10.48 1.04 -11.30
CA GLU A 188 -11.87 1.50 -11.44
C GLU A 188 -12.88 0.35 -11.61
N ALA A 189 -12.52 -0.67 -12.38
CA ALA A 189 -13.42 -1.78 -12.65
C ALA A 189 -13.56 -2.77 -11.48
N THR A 190 -12.57 -2.82 -10.58
CA THR A 190 -12.63 -3.65 -9.36
C THR A 190 -13.04 -2.87 -8.12
N LEU A 191 -12.92 -1.53 -8.13
CA LEU A 191 -13.08 -0.66 -6.96
C LEU A 191 -14.45 -0.80 -6.30
N ALA A 192 -15.53 -0.81 -7.08
CA ALA A 192 -16.88 -0.99 -6.54
C ALA A 192 -17.06 -2.33 -5.78
N LEU A 193 -16.37 -3.38 -6.24
CA LEU A 193 -16.45 -4.72 -5.63
C LEU A 193 -15.60 -4.78 -4.36
N THR A 194 -14.40 -4.21 -4.38
CA THR A 194 -13.45 -4.23 -3.26
C THR A 194 -13.91 -3.32 -2.13
N THR A 195 -14.36 -2.10 -2.43
CA THR A 195 -14.81 -1.12 -1.44
C THR A 195 -16.09 -1.55 -0.72
N LYS A 196 -17.00 -2.25 -1.40
CA LYS A 196 -18.15 -2.90 -0.75
C LYS A 196 -17.70 -3.88 0.34
N HIS A 197 -16.68 -4.70 0.08
CA HIS A 197 -16.16 -5.65 1.06
C HIS A 197 -15.39 -4.95 2.19
N GLN A 198 -14.64 -3.89 1.89
CA GLN A 198 -13.95 -3.05 2.88
C GLN A 198 -14.95 -2.38 3.82
N SER A 199 -15.97 -1.70 3.28
CA SER A 199 -17.09 -1.13 4.04
C SER A 199 -17.75 -2.17 4.95
N SER A 200 -18.05 -3.35 4.40
CA SER A 200 -18.66 -4.45 5.17
C SER A 200 -17.75 -4.95 6.30
N ALA A 201 -16.43 -5.01 6.09
CA ALA A 201 -15.47 -5.42 7.11
C ALA A 201 -15.39 -4.39 8.24
N ILE A 202 -15.29 -3.10 7.91
CA ILE A 202 -15.22 -2.03 8.90
C ILE A 202 -16.52 -1.95 9.72
N LYS A 203 -17.70 -2.05 9.08
CA LYS A 203 -18.99 -2.15 9.77
C LYS A 203 -19.08 -3.35 10.71
N ALA A 204 -18.55 -4.51 10.29
CA ALA A 204 -18.54 -5.71 11.13
C ALA A 204 -17.65 -5.55 12.38
N ILE A 205 -16.56 -4.76 12.28
CA ILE A 205 -15.57 -4.59 13.34
C ILE A 205 -15.95 -3.45 14.31
N PHE A 206 -16.35 -2.30 13.76
CA PHE A 206 -16.59 -1.07 14.52
C PHE A 206 -18.08 -0.72 14.70
N GLY A 207 -19.00 -1.47 14.07
CA GLY A 207 -20.42 -1.12 14.08
C GLY A 207 -20.63 0.29 13.51
N ASP A 208 -21.47 1.08 14.19
CA ASP A 208 -21.80 2.46 13.78
C ASP A 208 -20.82 3.52 14.30
N SER A 209 -19.70 3.12 14.93
CA SER A 209 -18.73 4.07 15.52
C SER A 209 -17.76 4.67 14.51
N VAL A 210 -17.69 4.12 13.29
CA VAL A 210 -16.80 4.58 12.21
C VAL A 210 -17.61 4.77 10.95
N SER A 211 -17.56 5.97 10.36
CA SER A 211 -18.15 6.18 9.04
C SER A 211 -17.40 5.39 7.97
N THR A 212 -18.14 4.70 7.10
CA THR A 212 -17.60 4.04 5.91
C THR A 212 -17.90 4.79 4.62
N ASP A 213 -18.28 6.07 4.71
CA ASP A 213 -18.69 6.89 3.56
C ASP A 213 -17.62 6.90 2.46
N TYR A 214 -16.33 6.88 2.82
CA TYR A 214 -15.24 6.79 1.86
C TYR A 214 -15.39 5.55 0.96
N PHE A 215 -15.62 4.37 1.54
CA PHE A 215 -15.81 3.14 0.77
C PHE A 215 -17.19 3.07 0.12
N ASP A 216 -18.22 3.58 0.78
CA ASP A 216 -19.59 3.52 0.27
C ASP A 216 -19.76 4.41 -0.98
N GLU A 217 -19.13 5.58 -1.03
CA GLU A 217 -19.13 6.49 -2.20
C GLU A 217 -18.58 5.77 -3.44
N HIS A 218 -17.42 5.12 -3.32
CA HIS A 218 -16.82 4.31 -4.38
C HIS A 218 -17.68 3.10 -4.77
N SER A 219 -18.36 2.46 -3.81
CA SER A 219 -19.24 1.33 -4.11
C SER A 219 -20.48 1.72 -4.93
N HIS A 220 -21.01 2.94 -4.72
CA HIS A 220 -22.20 3.45 -5.39
C HIS A 220 -21.90 4.05 -6.76
N ILE A 221 -20.74 4.68 -6.93
CA ILE A 221 -20.38 5.43 -8.14
C ILE A 221 -19.58 4.55 -9.14
N ASP A 222 -18.74 3.62 -8.69
CA ASP A 222 -17.70 3.06 -9.58
C ASP A 222 -18.16 1.94 -10.51
N VAL A 223 -19.33 1.33 -10.29
CA VAL A 223 -19.94 0.46 -11.33
C VAL A 223 -20.18 1.27 -12.62
N HIS A 224 -20.38 2.59 -12.47
CA HIS A 224 -20.40 3.51 -13.60
C HIS A 224 -18.99 3.79 -14.12
N HIS A 225 -18.01 4.10 -13.26
CA HIS A 225 -16.65 4.46 -13.67
C HIS A 225 -15.90 3.36 -14.39
N GLY A 226 -15.87 2.12 -13.90
CA GLY A 226 -15.21 1.02 -14.63
C GLY A 226 -15.76 0.84 -16.05
N ARG A 227 -17.10 0.92 -16.20
CA ARG A 227 -17.75 0.89 -17.52
C ARG A 227 -17.43 2.14 -18.35
N MET A 228 -17.38 3.32 -17.74
CA MET A 228 -17.06 4.57 -18.43
C MET A 228 -15.58 4.65 -18.83
N ALA A 229 -14.66 4.13 -18.02
CA ALA A 229 -13.25 3.99 -18.34
C ALA A 229 -13.09 3.12 -19.61
N LEU A 230 -13.77 1.98 -19.68
CA LEU A 230 -13.76 1.19 -20.91
C LEU A 230 -14.41 1.96 -22.08
N GLN A 231 -15.68 2.36 -21.94
CA GLN A 231 -16.51 2.84 -23.06
C GLN A 231 -16.14 4.24 -23.56
N ARG A 232 -15.77 5.15 -22.65
CA ARG A 232 -15.49 6.57 -22.97
C ARG A 232 -14.01 6.89 -23.08
N LEU A 233 -13.13 6.10 -22.46
CA LEU A 233 -11.69 6.35 -22.51
C LEU A 233 -10.96 5.32 -23.37
N ILE A 234 -10.98 4.05 -23.00
CA ILE A 234 -10.15 3.01 -23.64
C ILE A 234 -10.59 2.72 -25.08
N LEU A 235 -11.88 2.46 -25.31
CA LEU A 235 -12.38 2.16 -26.66
C LEU A 235 -12.11 3.33 -27.64
N PRO A 236 -12.38 4.61 -27.28
CA PRO A 236 -12.01 5.73 -28.13
C PRO A 236 -10.50 5.87 -28.36
N MET A 237 -9.67 5.60 -27.35
CA MET A 237 -8.22 5.62 -27.51
C MET A 237 -7.74 4.53 -28.47
N ILE A 238 -8.25 3.30 -28.39
CA ILE A 238 -7.93 2.22 -29.33
C ILE A 238 -8.37 2.59 -30.75
N LYS A 239 -9.56 3.20 -30.89
CA LYS A 239 -10.05 3.69 -32.19
C LYS A 239 -9.16 4.79 -32.78
N GLN A 240 -8.66 5.70 -31.94
CA GLN A 240 -7.83 6.83 -32.36
C GLN A 240 -6.38 6.42 -32.67
N PHE A 241 -5.77 5.61 -31.79
CA PHE A 241 -4.34 5.28 -31.86
C PHE A 241 -4.05 3.92 -32.51
N GLY A 242 -5.09 3.10 -32.74
CA GLY A 242 -4.99 1.77 -33.30
C GLY A 242 -4.64 0.69 -32.27
N SER A 243 -4.69 -0.58 -32.69
CA SER A 243 -4.45 -1.74 -31.82
C SER A 243 -3.05 -1.83 -31.21
N LYS A 244 -2.09 -1.04 -31.71
CA LYS A 244 -0.71 -1.01 -31.20
C LYS A 244 -0.56 -0.60 -29.73
N ILE A 245 -1.58 0.05 -29.15
CA ILE A 245 -1.58 0.46 -27.74
C ILE A 245 -2.07 -0.64 -26.80
N ILE A 246 -2.75 -1.66 -27.34
CA ILE A 246 -3.41 -2.71 -26.55
C ILE A 246 -2.40 -3.50 -25.71
N PRO A 247 -1.20 -3.87 -26.20
CA PRO A 247 -0.22 -4.57 -25.37
C PRO A 247 0.16 -3.79 -24.10
N ASP A 248 0.31 -2.46 -24.18
CA ASP A 248 0.60 -1.63 -23.00
C ASP A 248 -0.61 -1.50 -22.07
N LEU A 249 -1.83 -1.41 -22.61
CA LEU A 249 -3.07 -1.45 -21.82
C LEU A 249 -3.16 -2.75 -21.00
N VAL A 250 -2.95 -3.90 -21.64
CA VAL A 250 -2.95 -5.20 -20.96
C VAL A 250 -1.82 -5.25 -19.94
N ARG A 251 -0.64 -4.75 -20.30
CA ARG A 251 0.52 -4.77 -19.42
C ARG A 251 0.29 -3.99 -18.13
N GLY A 252 -0.21 -2.76 -18.21
CA GLY A 252 -0.53 -1.98 -17.01
C GLY A 252 -1.61 -2.62 -16.15
N PHE A 253 -2.62 -3.22 -16.80
CA PHE A 253 -3.69 -3.96 -16.11
C PHE A 253 -3.14 -5.15 -15.31
N GLU A 254 -2.30 -5.99 -15.93
CA GLU A 254 -1.72 -7.17 -15.28
C GLU A 254 -0.59 -6.84 -14.29
N GLU A 255 0.25 -5.84 -14.58
CA GLU A 255 1.30 -5.38 -13.66
C GLU A 255 0.69 -4.88 -12.35
N PHE A 256 -0.35 -4.04 -12.42
CA PHE A 256 -0.98 -3.55 -11.21
C PHE A 256 -1.74 -4.64 -10.45
N ARG A 257 -2.43 -5.57 -11.15
CA ARG A 257 -3.05 -6.73 -10.49
C ARG A 257 -2.03 -7.54 -9.70
N LEU A 258 -0.88 -7.86 -10.32
CA LEU A 258 0.18 -8.63 -9.66
C LEU A 258 0.75 -7.88 -8.44
N LEU A 259 0.98 -6.58 -8.55
CA LEU A 259 1.43 -5.77 -7.42
C LEU A 259 0.41 -5.75 -6.27
N GLN A 260 -0.89 -5.67 -6.59
CA GLN A 260 -1.96 -5.74 -5.60
C GLN A 260 -1.97 -7.09 -4.88
N ASP A 261 -1.88 -8.20 -5.63
CA ASP A 261 -1.83 -9.54 -5.03
C ASP A 261 -0.65 -9.68 -4.06
N ILE A 262 0.52 -9.15 -4.41
CA ILE A 262 1.72 -9.17 -3.55
C ILE A 262 1.52 -8.33 -2.29
N ALA A 263 0.99 -7.10 -2.42
CA ALA A 263 0.75 -6.21 -1.28
C ALA A 263 -0.31 -6.78 -0.33
N ASP A 264 -1.35 -7.42 -0.87
CA ASP A 264 -2.38 -8.12 -0.10
C ASP A 264 -1.78 -9.27 0.71
N GLU A 265 -1.00 -10.16 0.10
CA GLU A 265 -0.35 -11.26 0.82
C GLU A 265 0.62 -10.76 1.90
N GLU A 266 1.35 -9.67 1.63
CA GLU A 266 2.21 -9.03 2.61
C GLU A 266 1.40 -8.48 3.81
N LEU A 267 0.31 -7.76 3.55
CA LEU A 267 -0.60 -7.26 4.59
C LEU A 267 -1.15 -8.40 5.45
N TYR A 268 -1.63 -9.47 4.82
CA TYR A 268 -2.20 -10.62 5.52
C TYR A 268 -1.16 -11.35 6.36
N ALA A 269 0.08 -11.46 5.86
CA ALA A 269 1.19 -12.04 6.62
C ALA A 269 1.51 -11.22 7.87
N HIS A 270 1.52 -9.89 7.77
CA HIS A 270 1.73 -9.01 8.93
C HIS A 270 0.62 -9.15 9.96
N ILE A 271 -0.66 -9.13 9.55
CA ILE A 271 -1.80 -9.28 10.47
C ILE A 271 -1.73 -10.63 11.19
N LYS A 272 -1.42 -11.70 10.46
CA LYS A 272 -1.25 -13.03 11.06
C LYS A 272 -0.10 -13.03 12.08
N TRP A 273 1.05 -12.48 11.72
CA TRP A 273 2.19 -12.40 12.62
C TRP A 273 1.91 -11.56 13.87
N HIS A 274 1.17 -10.45 13.74
CA HIS A 274 0.71 -9.63 14.86
C HIS A 274 -0.20 -10.41 15.83
N ASP A 275 -1.03 -11.31 15.30
CA ASP A 275 -1.90 -12.17 16.09
C ASP A 275 -1.12 -13.31 16.77
N GLU A 276 -0.06 -13.81 16.12
CA GLU A 276 0.77 -14.93 16.59
C GLU A 276 2.02 -14.47 17.37
N LEU A 277 2.10 -13.20 17.76
CA LEU A 277 3.32 -12.61 18.33
C LEU A 277 3.78 -13.32 19.63
N ASP A 278 2.84 -13.74 20.48
CA ASP A 278 3.17 -14.48 21.70
C ASP A 278 3.67 -15.90 21.40
N GLU A 279 3.15 -16.56 20.38
CA GLU A 279 3.69 -17.84 19.89
C GLU A 279 5.12 -17.67 19.35
N HIS A 280 5.40 -16.58 18.66
CA HIS A 280 6.74 -16.25 18.19
C HIS A 280 7.73 -15.94 19.33
N ARG A 281 7.25 -15.39 20.44
CA ARG A 281 8.05 -15.23 21.68
C ARG A 281 8.32 -16.56 22.36
N ALA A 282 7.31 -17.44 22.44
CA ALA A 282 7.49 -18.79 22.96
C ALA A 282 8.47 -19.61 22.11
N LEU A 283 8.42 -19.44 20.78
CA LEU A 283 9.35 -20.06 19.85
C LEU A 283 10.79 -19.57 20.07
N ALA A 284 10.99 -18.27 20.32
CA ALA A 284 12.31 -17.72 20.62
C ALA A 284 12.90 -18.33 21.89
N ALA A 285 12.09 -18.47 22.94
CA ALA A 285 12.51 -19.12 24.18
C ALA A 285 12.92 -20.59 23.95
N ALA A 286 12.22 -21.31 23.07
CA ALA A 286 12.54 -22.69 22.74
C ALA A 286 13.80 -22.85 21.87
N GLN A 287 14.12 -21.85 21.05
CA GLN A 287 15.26 -21.89 20.13
C GLN A 287 16.52 -21.19 20.66
N GLN A 288 16.43 -20.49 21.79
CA GLN A 288 17.55 -19.82 22.41
C GLN A 288 18.73 -20.79 22.65
N GLY A 289 19.92 -20.40 22.19
CA GLY A 289 21.15 -21.19 22.35
C GLY A 289 21.28 -22.41 21.42
N THR A 290 20.33 -22.65 20.51
CA THR A 290 20.40 -23.78 19.55
C THR A 290 21.39 -23.54 18.41
N LYS A 291 21.66 -22.26 18.09
CA LYS A 291 22.62 -21.81 17.08
C LYS A 291 23.60 -20.78 17.67
N PRO A 292 24.79 -20.61 17.08
CA PRO A 292 25.69 -19.53 17.46
C PRO A 292 25.06 -18.16 17.13
N VAL A 293 25.29 -17.19 18.01
CA VAL A 293 24.85 -15.80 17.79
C VAL A 293 25.64 -15.18 16.64
N ASP A 294 24.92 -14.55 15.70
CA ASP A 294 25.54 -13.84 14.57
C ASP A 294 25.98 -12.43 14.97
N LEU A 295 25.14 -11.73 15.74
CA LEU A 295 25.38 -10.35 16.15
C LEU A 295 24.98 -10.11 17.61
N ARG A 296 25.82 -9.39 18.35
CA ARG A 296 25.54 -8.90 19.71
C ARG A 296 25.69 -7.38 19.71
N ILE A 297 24.64 -6.68 20.12
CA ILE A 297 24.56 -5.21 20.08
C ILE A 297 24.29 -4.70 21.49
N THR A 298 24.90 -3.57 21.85
CA THR A 298 24.59 -2.84 23.09
C THR A 298 24.26 -1.40 22.76
N GLU A 299 23.07 -0.98 23.15
CA GLU A 299 22.51 0.33 22.87
C GLU A 299 22.14 1.05 24.16
N THR A 300 22.07 2.39 24.10
CA THR A 300 21.73 3.25 25.23
C THR A 300 20.24 3.58 25.26
N GLU A 301 19.78 4.09 26.39
CA GLU A 301 18.39 4.55 26.54
C GLU A 301 17.94 5.46 25.39
N HIS A 302 16.71 5.23 24.91
CA HIS A 302 16.07 5.94 23.80
C HIS A 302 16.65 5.71 22.41
N GLU A 303 17.69 4.88 22.26
CA GLU A 303 18.11 4.44 20.93
C GLU A 303 16.92 3.76 20.23
N LEU A 304 16.64 4.21 19.01
CA LEU A 304 15.51 3.77 18.20
C LEU A 304 16.06 3.10 16.95
N SER A 305 15.86 1.79 16.85
CA SER A 305 15.98 1.11 15.57
C SER A 305 14.68 1.34 14.81
N VAL A 306 14.73 2.24 13.82
CA VAL A 306 13.58 2.54 12.97
C VAL A 306 13.08 1.26 12.30
N PRO A 307 11.76 1.09 12.09
CA PRO A 307 11.25 -0.15 11.54
C PRO A 307 11.86 -0.51 10.19
N HIS A 308 12.22 -1.79 10.06
CA HIS A 308 12.86 -2.37 8.89
C HIS A 308 12.50 -3.87 8.78
N THR A 309 13.02 -4.53 7.75
CA THR A 309 12.77 -5.95 7.47
C THR A 309 14.08 -6.68 7.21
N HIS A 310 14.11 -7.99 7.48
CA HIS A 310 15.25 -8.86 7.15
C HIS A 310 14.87 -9.92 6.10
N PRO A 311 15.84 -10.37 5.28
CA PRO A 311 15.59 -11.39 4.25
C PRO A 311 15.50 -12.83 4.79
N ASN A 312 15.82 -13.03 6.07
CA ASN A 312 15.81 -14.33 6.74
C ASN A 312 14.90 -14.26 7.98
N ASP A 313 14.51 -15.44 8.48
CA ASP A 313 13.92 -15.54 9.80
C ASP A 313 15.00 -15.26 10.86
N GLU A 314 14.68 -14.50 11.90
CA GLU A 314 15.63 -14.11 12.92
C GLU A 314 15.12 -14.42 14.32
N LEU A 315 16.01 -14.89 15.19
CA LEU A 315 15.80 -14.94 16.63
C LEU A 315 16.42 -13.70 17.25
N PHE A 316 15.56 -12.83 17.79
CA PHE A 316 15.94 -11.66 18.57
C PHE A 316 15.85 -12.00 20.06
N TRP A 317 16.91 -11.72 20.83
CA TRP A 317 16.97 -12.10 22.25
C TRP A 317 17.64 -11.04 23.12
N VAL A 318 16.99 -10.62 24.20
CA VAL A 318 17.54 -9.64 25.16
C VAL A 318 18.35 -10.35 26.23
N GLU A 319 19.65 -10.04 26.31
CA GLU A 319 20.54 -10.59 27.34
C GLU A 319 20.50 -9.77 28.63
N THR A 320 20.53 -8.43 28.50
CA THR A 320 20.45 -7.51 29.64
C THR A 320 19.65 -6.26 29.27
N GLY A 321 19.06 -5.60 30.27
CA GLY A 321 18.24 -4.40 30.06
C GLY A 321 16.82 -4.71 29.58
N GLU A 322 16.19 -3.69 29.02
CA GLU A 322 14.82 -3.72 28.50
C GLU A 322 14.71 -2.86 27.24
N LEU A 323 13.82 -3.27 26.33
CA LEU A 323 13.41 -2.49 25.16
C LEU A 323 11.95 -2.76 24.79
N ASP A 324 11.34 -1.83 24.08
CA ASP A 324 10.08 -2.04 23.39
C ASP A 324 10.37 -2.58 21.99
N PHE A 325 9.90 -3.79 21.69
CA PHE A 325 9.86 -4.35 20.34
C PHE A 325 8.57 -3.87 19.66
N VAL A 326 8.68 -3.21 18.52
CA VAL A 326 7.58 -2.52 17.83
C VAL A 326 7.27 -3.24 16.53
N ALA A 327 6.07 -3.81 16.41
CA ALA A 327 5.62 -4.56 15.23
C ALA A 327 4.62 -3.77 14.34
N SER A 328 3.91 -2.80 14.92
CA SER A 328 3.00 -1.89 14.20
C SER A 328 2.71 -0.66 15.07
N PRO A 329 2.00 0.38 14.56
CA PRO A 329 1.68 1.57 15.37
C PRO A 329 1.00 1.25 16.71
N ASP A 330 0.14 0.23 16.71
CA ASP A 330 -0.69 -0.18 17.85
C ASP A 330 -0.22 -1.51 18.47
N LEU A 331 0.98 -1.99 18.11
CA LEU A 331 1.54 -3.23 18.64
C LEU A 331 3.01 -3.08 19.00
N SER A 332 3.24 -2.95 20.30
CA SER A 332 4.57 -3.00 20.91
C SER A 332 4.57 -3.96 22.08
N VAL A 333 5.66 -4.70 22.27
CA VAL A 333 5.86 -5.62 23.39
C VAL A 333 7.15 -5.25 24.11
N ARG A 334 7.07 -5.09 25.43
CA ARG A 334 8.25 -4.94 26.29
C ARG A 334 8.99 -6.27 26.37
N LEU A 335 10.24 -6.29 25.95
CA LEU A 335 11.16 -7.42 26.14
C LEU A 335 12.18 -7.08 27.22
N LYS A 336 12.38 -8.01 28.15
CA LYS A 336 13.35 -7.92 29.25
C LYS A 336 14.45 -8.95 29.08
N ALA A 337 15.50 -8.82 29.89
CA ALA A 337 16.55 -9.83 30.00
C ALA A 337 15.98 -11.25 30.13
N GLY A 338 16.37 -12.15 29.22
CA GLY A 338 15.86 -13.52 29.15
C GLY A 338 14.59 -13.69 28.32
N GLU A 339 14.17 -12.67 27.56
CA GLU A 339 13.03 -12.74 26.64
C GLU A 339 13.48 -12.44 25.20
N GLY A 340 12.69 -12.90 24.24
CA GLY A 340 12.96 -12.71 22.83
C GLY A 340 11.75 -12.96 21.95
N VAL A 341 11.94 -12.81 20.64
CA VAL A 341 10.91 -13.03 19.63
C VAL A 341 11.55 -13.59 18.36
N VAL A 342 10.89 -14.55 17.72
CA VAL A 342 11.23 -14.96 16.36
C VAL A 342 10.53 -14.04 15.38
N ILE A 343 11.30 -13.44 14.49
CA ILE A 343 10.85 -12.47 13.49
C ILE A 343 10.91 -13.19 12.15
N PRO A 344 9.76 -13.54 11.55
CA PRO A 344 9.73 -14.11 10.21
C PRO A 344 10.33 -13.14 9.18
N LYS A 345 10.93 -13.69 8.13
CA LYS A 345 11.47 -12.92 7.00
C LYS A 345 10.41 -11.94 6.46
N GLY A 346 10.86 -10.73 6.14
CA GLY A 346 10.01 -9.69 5.55
C GLY A 346 9.02 -9.03 6.51
N MET A 347 8.98 -9.39 7.80
CA MET A 347 8.11 -8.72 8.78
C MET A 347 8.70 -7.40 9.23
N LEU A 348 7.95 -6.32 9.04
CA LEU A 348 8.33 -4.97 9.44
C LEU A 348 8.32 -4.85 10.97
N HIS A 349 9.45 -4.47 11.55
CA HIS A 349 9.60 -4.31 12.98
C HIS A 349 10.73 -3.34 13.32
N GLY A 350 10.70 -2.78 14.52
CA GLY A 350 11.75 -1.93 15.07
C GLY A 350 11.89 -2.12 16.57
N THR A 351 12.80 -1.36 17.18
CA THR A 351 13.03 -1.42 18.63
C THR A 351 13.23 -0.02 19.21
N ARG A 352 12.92 0.13 20.49
CA ARG A 352 13.28 1.31 21.27
C ARG A 352 13.82 0.90 22.63
N VAL A 353 15.06 1.28 22.93
CA VAL A 353 15.65 1.00 24.24
C VAL A 353 15.00 1.88 25.31
N VAL A 354 14.64 1.26 26.44
CA VAL A 354 13.93 1.93 27.56
C VAL A 354 14.68 1.82 28.89
N SER A 355 15.69 0.97 28.99
CA SER A 355 16.64 0.94 30.11
C SER A 355 17.88 1.79 29.81
N PRO A 356 18.67 2.18 30.82
CA PRO A 356 19.92 2.95 30.64
C PRO A 356 20.89 2.34 29.62
N SER A 357 20.93 1.00 29.58
CA SER A 357 21.65 0.22 28.59
C SER A 357 20.89 -1.10 28.36
N CYS A 358 20.89 -1.58 27.12
CA CYS A 358 20.31 -2.86 26.74
C CYS A 358 21.28 -3.61 25.82
N THR A 359 21.54 -4.88 26.14
CA THR A 359 22.32 -5.78 25.28
C THR A 359 21.41 -6.87 24.76
N TYR A 360 21.37 -7.04 23.44
CA TYR A 360 20.59 -8.08 22.77
C TYR A 360 21.41 -8.75 21.68
N THR A 361 20.93 -9.91 21.23
CA THR A 361 21.54 -10.72 20.19
C THR A 361 20.56 -11.03 19.08
N VAL A 362 21.08 -11.14 17.86
CA VAL A 362 20.34 -11.57 16.67
C VAL A 362 21.00 -12.83 16.11
N THR A 363 20.18 -13.82 15.77
CA THR A 363 20.61 -15.11 15.19
C THR A 363 19.73 -15.48 14.00
N ALA A 364 20.30 -15.76 12.85
CA ALA A 364 19.58 -16.21 11.66
C ALA A 364 19.11 -17.67 11.80
N LEU A 365 17.83 -17.91 11.56
CA LEU A 365 17.18 -19.22 11.71
C LEU A 365 17.12 -20.04 10.43
#